data_AF-A0A2G4F0B4-F1
#
_entry.id   AF-A0A2G4F0B4-F1
#
_cell.length_a   1.000
_cell.length_b   1.000
_cell.length_c   1.000
_cell.angle_alpha   90.00
_cell.angle_beta   90.00
_cell.angle_gamma   90.00
#
_symmetry.space_group_name_H-M   'P 1'
#
loop_
_entity.id
_entity.type
_entity.pdbx_description
1 polymer ?
#
loop_
_entity_poly.entity_id
_entity_poly.type
_entity_poly.pdbx_seq_one_letter_code
_entity_poly.pdbx_strand_id
1 'polypeptide(L)'
;MGVLFLTIYTVSHRVSLCKRRTKKVRSIYEVNSQLPNLPAKNLKRVTSYVPPNAYNVLEDWAKEEDRTVSNLVSRIVSQAVDAYLTKKTAKDEPTSD
;
A
#
# COMPACT_ATOMS: atom_id res chain seq x y z
N MET A 1 4.32 -11.73 -58.76
CA MET A 1 3.93 -12.37 -57.49
C MET A 1 4.75 -11.80 -56.31
N GLY A 2 4.68 -10.49 -56.02
CA GLY A 2 5.64 -9.87 -55.08
C GLY A 2 5.11 -8.76 -54.18
N VAL A 3 3.80 -8.47 -54.19
CA VAL A 3 3.25 -7.31 -53.45
C VAL A 3 2.26 -7.71 -52.35
N LEU A 4 1.82 -8.97 -52.32
CA LEU A 4 0.86 -9.48 -51.32
C LEU A 4 1.50 -9.97 -50.01
N PHE A 5 2.82 -10.12 -49.96
CA PHE A 5 3.53 -10.60 -48.77
C PHE A 5 3.98 -9.48 -47.81
N LEU A 6 3.95 -8.21 -48.25
CA LEU A 6 4.48 -7.11 -47.44
C LEU A 6 3.47 -6.53 -46.44
N THR A 7 2.17 -6.73 -46.68
CA THR A 7 1.09 -6.21 -45.80
C THR A 7 0.82 -7.10 -44.58
N ILE A 8 1.13 -8.39 -44.63
CA ILE A 8 0.89 -9.30 -43.50
C ILE A 8 1.94 -9.10 -42.39
N TYR A 9 3.16 -8.73 -42.76
CA TYR A 9 4.25 -8.48 -41.79
C TYR A 9 4.00 -7.24 -40.92
N THR A 10 3.34 -6.21 -41.45
CA THR A 10 3.10 -4.96 -40.70
C THR A 10 1.99 -5.10 -39.66
N VAL A 11 0.99 -5.97 -39.91
CA VAL A 11 -0.09 -6.24 -38.95
C VAL A 11 0.40 -7.09 -37.77
N SER A 12 1.19 -8.13 -38.03
CA SER A 12 1.75 -8.99 -36.97
C SER A 12 2.69 -8.23 -36.03
N HIS A 13 3.43 -7.23 -36.54
CA HIS A 13 4.32 -6.43 -35.70
C HIS A 13 3.58 -5.48 -34.75
N ARG A 14 2.38 -4.99 -35.12
CA ARG A 14 1.59 -4.09 -34.25
C ARG A 14 0.92 -4.83 -33.10
N VAL A 15 0.45 -6.07 -33.31
CA VAL A 15 -0.18 -6.87 -32.24
C VAL A 15 0.85 -7.32 -31.19
N SER A 16 2.07 -7.64 -31.62
CA SER A 16 3.16 -8.06 -30.73
C SER A 16 3.65 -6.94 -29.80
N LEU A 17 3.59 -5.69 -30.25
CA LEU A 17 3.96 -4.52 -29.44
C LEU A 17 2.89 -4.11 -28.41
N CYS A 18 1.61 -4.37 -28.67
CA CYS A 18 0.54 -4.10 -27.70
C CYS A 18 0.56 -5.07 -26.49
N LYS A 19 0.98 -6.33 -26.69
CA LYS A 19 0.98 -7.35 -25.63
C LYS A 19 2.15 -7.23 -24.63
N ARG A 20 3.18 -6.43 -24.92
CA ARG A 20 4.33 -6.22 -24.02
C ARG A 20 4.14 -5.09 -23.01
N ARG A 21 3.08 -4.28 -23.12
CA ARG A 21 2.89 -3.09 -22.27
C ARG A 21 2.19 -3.33 -20.92
N THR A 22 1.68 -4.52 -20.63
CA THR A 22 0.94 -4.77 -19.38
C THR A 22 1.76 -5.43 -18.27
N LYS A 23 3.03 -5.80 -18.51
CA LYS A 23 3.90 -6.41 -17.48
C LYS A 23 4.77 -5.42 -16.70
N LYS A 24 4.77 -4.12 -17.05
CA LYS A 24 5.61 -3.09 -16.41
C LYS A 24 4.81 -2.14 -15.49
N VAL A 25 3.82 -2.67 -14.77
CA VAL A 25 3.08 -1.94 -13.71
C VAL A 25 2.99 -2.79 -12.43
N ARG A 26 4.01 -3.59 -12.13
CA ARG A 26 4.07 -4.40 -10.90
C ARG A 26 5.27 -4.11 -9.99
N SER A 27 6.03 -3.06 -10.27
CA SER A 27 7.22 -2.69 -9.50
C SER A 27 7.14 -1.20 -9.14
N ILE A 28 6.12 -0.84 -8.35
CA ILE A 28 6.05 0.44 -7.62
C ILE A 28 5.62 0.22 -6.15
N TYR A 29 5.17 -0.98 -5.76
CA TYR A 29 4.93 -1.32 -4.35
C TYR A 29 6.23 -1.52 -3.53
N GLU A 30 7.36 -1.15 -4.12
CA GLU A 30 8.67 -1.21 -3.48
C GLU A 30 9.03 0.23 -3.18
N VAL A 31 8.49 0.75 -2.08
CA VAL A 31 9.06 1.77 -1.20
C VAL A 31 8.01 2.07 -0.11
N ASN A 32 8.43 1.91 1.15
CA ASN A 32 7.71 2.19 2.40
C ASN A 32 6.90 1.04 3.04
N SER A 33 7.49 -0.15 3.12
CA SER A 33 7.03 -1.27 3.95
C SER A 33 7.77 -1.31 5.31
N GLN A 34 7.41 -0.40 6.22
CA GLN A 34 7.66 -0.59 7.67
C GLN A 34 6.38 -1.04 8.40
N LEU A 35 5.45 -1.66 7.68
CA LEU A 35 4.44 -2.53 8.26
C LEU A 35 4.81 -3.95 7.85
N PRO A 36 4.79 -4.95 8.75
CA PRO A 36 4.90 -6.34 8.36
C PRO A 36 3.82 -6.58 7.30
N ASN A 37 4.22 -7.08 6.12
CA ASN A 37 3.33 -7.44 5.03
C ASN A 37 2.55 -8.71 5.46
N LEU A 38 1.65 -8.53 6.43
CA LEU A 38 0.77 -9.58 6.90
C LEU A 38 -0.26 -9.82 5.80
N PRO A 39 -0.44 -11.08 5.35
CA PRO A 39 -1.45 -11.37 4.36
C PRO A 39 -2.82 -10.95 4.93
N ALA A 40 -3.65 -10.29 4.12
CA ALA A 40 -4.92 -9.69 4.54
C ALA A 40 -5.84 -10.66 5.33
N LYS A 41 -5.68 -11.98 5.13
CA LYS A 41 -6.34 -13.06 5.87
C LYS A 41 -6.12 -13.02 7.40
N ASN A 42 -5.06 -12.37 7.87
CA ASN A 42 -4.71 -12.32 9.29
C ASN A 42 -5.09 -10.98 9.96
N LEU A 43 -5.63 -10.03 9.21
CA LEU A 43 -6.06 -8.73 9.76
C LEU A 43 -7.44 -8.84 10.40
N LYS A 44 -7.66 -8.13 11.51
CA LYS A 44 -8.97 -8.01 12.16
C LYS A 44 -9.63 -6.71 11.76
N ARG A 45 -10.91 -6.77 11.38
CA ARG A 45 -11.71 -5.57 11.06
C ARG A 45 -12.07 -4.85 12.36
N VAL A 46 -11.74 -3.57 12.43
CA VAL A 46 -12.17 -2.65 13.48
C VAL A 46 -13.03 -1.57 12.83
N THR A 47 -14.19 -1.26 13.40
CA THR A 47 -15.07 -0.18 12.92
C THR A 47 -15.23 0.84 14.04
N SER A 48 -14.99 2.11 13.74
CA SER A 48 -15.08 3.21 14.70
C SER A 48 -15.60 4.47 14.00
N TYR A 49 -16.11 5.40 14.77
CA TYR A 49 -16.50 6.72 14.31
C TYR A 49 -15.37 7.72 14.58
N VAL A 50 -15.13 8.62 13.62
CA VAL A 50 -14.18 9.72 13.74
C VAL A 50 -14.86 11.04 13.37
N PRO A 51 -14.44 12.18 13.94
CA PRO A 51 -14.94 13.48 13.52
C PRO A 51 -14.73 13.71 12.02
N PRO A 52 -15.67 14.34 11.29
CA PRO A 52 -15.55 14.54 9.84
C PRO A 52 -14.28 15.28 9.43
N ASN A 53 -13.87 16.28 10.20
CA ASN A 53 -12.63 17.01 9.95
C ASN A 53 -11.39 16.10 10.00
N ALA A 54 -11.34 15.18 10.97
CA ALA A 54 -10.24 14.24 11.10
C ALA A 54 -10.22 13.23 9.93
N TYR A 55 -11.40 12.82 9.45
CA TYR A 55 -11.49 11.95 8.27
C TYR A 55 -10.91 12.61 7.02
N ASN A 56 -11.26 13.87 6.76
CA ASN A 56 -10.75 14.59 5.60
C ASN A 56 -9.22 14.71 5.62
N VAL A 57 -8.66 15.04 6.79
CA VAL A 57 -7.19 15.11 6.97
C VAL A 57 -6.54 13.75 6.71
N LEU A 58 -7.13 12.65 7.22
CA LEU A 58 -6.62 11.30 6.97
C LEU A 58 -6.73 10.90 5.50
N GLU A 59 -7.78 11.34 4.81
CA GLU A 59 -7.97 11.06 3.39
C GLU A 59 -6.91 11.78 2.54
N ASP A 60 -6.67 13.06 2.80
CA ASP A 60 -5.69 13.85 2.06
C ASP A 60 -4.26 13.36 2.34
N TRP A 61 -3.94 13.03 3.58
CA TRP A 61 -2.66 12.42 3.93
C TRP A 61 -2.46 11.06 3.24
N ALA A 62 -3.51 10.24 3.15
CA ALA A 62 -3.43 8.96 2.45
C ALA A 62 -3.17 9.14 0.95
N LYS A 63 -3.77 10.16 0.32
CA LYS A 63 -3.51 10.52 -1.10
C LYS A 63 -2.07 10.97 -1.31
N GLU A 64 -1.54 11.80 -0.41
CA GLU A 64 -0.17 12.32 -0.48
C GLU A 64 0.87 11.19 -0.46
N GLU A 65 0.62 10.14 0.34
CA GLU A 65 1.52 8.98 0.45
C GLU A 65 1.25 7.86 -0.57
N ASP A 66 0.30 8.02 -1.51
CA ASP A 66 -0.18 6.96 -2.43
C ASP A 66 -0.62 5.68 -1.69
N ARG A 67 -1.43 5.85 -0.63
CA ARG A 67 -1.91 4.78 0.24
C ARG A 67 -3.43 4.79 0.37
N THR A 68 -3.98 3.66 0.82
CA THR A 68 -5.37 3.62 1.28
C THR A 68 -5.46 4.17 2.70
N VAL A 69 -6.60 4.79 3.04
CA VAL A 69 -6.89 5.26 4.41
C VAL A 69 -6.72 4.13 5.43
N SER A 70 -7.14 2.90 5.09
CA SER A 70 -6.96 1.74 5.96
C SER A 70 -5.48 1.41 6.22
N ASN A 71 -4.61 1.57 5.23
CA ASN A 71 -3.18 1.33 5.40
C ASN A 71 -2.55 2.41 6.28
N LEU A 72 -2.88 3.68 6.05
CA LEU A 72 -2.39 4.81 6.84
C LEU A 72 -2.81 4.66 8.31
N VAL A 73 -4.11 4.43 8.56
CA VAL A 73 -4.63 4.25 9.92
C VAL A 73 -4.00 3.04 10.61
N SER A 74 -3.77 1.94 9.88
CA SER A 74 -3.04 0.78 10.42
C SER A 74 -1.65 1.17 10.95
N ARG A 75 -0.90 2.02 10.23
CA ARG A 75 0.44 2.47 10.68
C ARG A 75 0.36 3.29 11.95
N ILE A 76 -0.54 4.27 11.95
CA ILE A 76 -0.73 5.20 13.08
C ILE A 76 -1.10 4.41 14.34
N VAL A 77 -2.04 3.47 14.20
CA VAL A 77 -2.49 2.63 15.31
C VAL A 77 -1.36 1.72 15.81
N SER A 78 -0.59 1.10 14.90
CA SER A 78 0.57 0.29 15.31
C SER A 78 1.59 1.11 16.12
N GLN A 79 1.96 2.29 15.63
CA GLN A 79 2.89 3.18 16.35
C GLN A 79 2.34 3.62 17.71
N ALA A 80 1.04 3.92 17.80
CA ALA A 80 0.40 4.30 19.05
C ALA A 80 0.36 3.15 20.07
N VAL A 81 0.12 1.92 19.62
CA VAL A 81 0.15 0.72 20.46
C VAL A 81 1.56 0.45 20.97
N ASP A 82 2.57 0.50 20.09
CA ASP A 82 3.97 0.31 20.48
C ASP A 82 4.39 1.36 21.52
N ALA A 83 4.06 2.64 21.28
CA ALA A 83 4.36 3.72 22.23
C ALA A 83 3.62 3.55 23.58
N TYR A 84 2.38 3.04 23.57
CA TYR A 84 1.64 2.72 24.79
C TYR A 84 2.32 1.59 25.58
N LEU A 85 2.75 0.53 24.89
CA LEU A 85 3.44 -0.60 25.52
C LEU A 85 4.77 -0.18 26.13
N THR A 86 5.58 0.62 25.43
CA THR A 86 6.85 1.14 25.99
C THR A 86 6.63 1.94 27.27
N LYS A 87 5.61 2.82 27.30
CA LYS A 87 5.27 3.60 28.49
C LYS A 87 4.80 2.72 29.65
N LYS A 88 4.07 1.65 29.35
CA LYS A 88 3.59 0.72 30.38
C LYS A 88 4.75 -0.03 31.01
N THR A 89 5.65 -0.61 30.20
CA THR A 89 6.82 -1.34 30.70
C THR A 89 7.75 -0.46 31.55
N ALA A 90 7.92 0.82 31.18
CA ALA A 90 8.72 1.77 31.95
C ALA A 90 8.10 2.18 33.30
N LYS A 91 6.80 1.96 33.50
CA LYS A 91 6.09 2.29 34.74
C LYS A 91 6.03 1.10 35.71
N ASP A 92 6.26 -0.10 35.20
CA ASP A 92 6.21 -1.37 35.95
C ASP A 92 7.61 -1.83 36.44
N GLU A 93 8.69 -1.04 36.23
CA GLU A 93 9.97 -1.29 36.91
C GLU A 93 9.83 -0.98 38.41
N PRO A 94 10.10 -1.94 39.32
CA PRO A 94 10.14 -1.66 40.74
C PRO A 94 11.37 -0.80 41.01
N THR A 95 11.17 0.40 41.56
CA THR A 95 12.19 1.04 42.37
C THR A 95 12.57 0.06 43.47
N SER A 96 13.69 -0.61 43.28
CA SER A 96 14.36 -1.37 44.33
C SER A 96 14.85 -0.35 45.36
N ASP A 97 14.05 -0.14 46.40
CA ASP A 97 14.53 0.40 47.69
C ASP A 97 15.43 -0.63 48.39
#